data_AF-A0A0K1RXR2-F1
#
_entry.id   AF-A0A0K1RXR2-F1
#
_cell.length_a   1.000
_cell.length_b   1.000
_cell.length_c   1.000
_cell.angle_alpha   90.00
_cell.angle_beta   90.00
_cell.angle_gamma   90.00
#
_symmetry.space_group_name_H-M   'P 1'
#
loop_
_entity.id
_entity.type
_entity.pdbx_description
1 polymer ?
#
loop_
_entity_poly.entity_id
_entity_poly.type
_entity_poly.pdbx_seq_one_letter_code
_entity_poly.pdbx_strand_id
1 'polypeptide(L)' 'MTAREVLELIQQAKDERAGKLDLSDRNLTEIPPEIPQLTSLQSLDLISNQIREIPEALARLTSLLVLF' A
#
# COMPACT_ATOMS: atom_id res chain seq x y z
N MET A 1 4.07 -14.36 6.49
CA MET A 1 4.46 -13.49 5.37
C MET A 1 5.78 -12.81 5.71
N THR A 2 6.67 -12.63 4.74
CA THR A 2 7.96 -11.94 4.91
C THR A 2 7.88 -10.53 4.32
N ALA A 3 8.71 -9.60 4.81
CA ALA A 3 8.81 -8.25 4.25
C ALA A 3 9.07 -8.26 2.73
N ARG A 4 9.77 -9.28 2.23
CA ARG A 4 10.06 -9.46 0.80
C ARG A 4 8.80 -9.66 -0.04
N GLU A 5 7.84 -10.45 0.44
CA GLU A 5 6.61 -10.73 -0.31
C GLU A 5 5.77 -9.47 -0.48
N VAL A 6 5.72 -8.61 0.54
CA VAL A 6 5.02 -7.31 0.47
C VAL A 6 5.69 -6.40 -0.56
N LEU A 7 7.01 -6.32 -0.56
CA LEU A 7 7.75 -5.51 -1.54
C LEU A 7 7.53 -5.99 -2.97
N GLU A 8 7.49 -7.30 -3.21
CA GLU A 8 7.20 -7.87 -4.53
C GLU A 8 5.78 -7.48 -4.99
N LEU A 9 4.78 -7.52 -4.11
CA LEU A 9 3.41 -7.08 -4.43
C LEU A 9 3.34 -5.58 -4.78
N ILE A 10 4.05 -4.73 -4.03
CA ILE A 10 4.11 -3.29 -4.29
C ILE A 10 4.80 -3.03 -5.63
N GLN A 11 5.89 -3.74 -5.91
CA GLN A 11 6.64 -3.61 -7.16
C GLN A 11 5.80 -4.08 -8.35
N GLN A 12 5.10 -5.21 -8.23
CA GLN A 12 4.16 -5.67 -9.25
C GLN A 12 3.04 -4.66 -9.50
N ALA A 13 2.42 -4.14 -8.43
CA ALA A 13 1.38 -3.11 -8.54
C ALA A 13 1.89 -1.84 -9.22
N LYS A 14 3.15 -1.46 -8.99
CA LYS A 14 3.81 -0.34 -9.67
C LYS A 14 4.00 -0.61 -11.15
N ASP A 15 4.53 -1.78 -11.51
CA ASP A 15 4.85 -2.16 -12.89
C ASP A 15 3.58 -2.32 -13.73
N GLU A 16 2.51 -2.85 -13.14
CA GLU A 16 1.21 -3.00 -13.79
C GLU A 16 0.36 -1.72 -13.75
N ARG A 17 0.84 -0.68 -13.06
CA ARG A 17 0.09 0.56 -12.83
C ARG A 17 -1.29 0.27 -12.22
N ALA A 18 -1.32 -0.62 -11.23
CA ALA A 18 -2.54 -1.14 -10.64
C ALA A 18 -3.39 -0.02 -10.02
N GLY A 19 -4.70 -0.12 -10.22
CA GLY A 19 -5.69 0.76 -9.55
C GLY A 19 -6.07 0.28 -8.15
N LYS A 20 -5.72 -0.95 -7.78
CA LYS A 20 -6.07 -1.53 -6.47
C LYS A 20 -4.90 -2.34 -5.94
N LEU A 21 -4.65 -2.23 -4.64
CA LEU A 21 -3.63 -3.00 -3.94
C LEU A 21 -4.20 -3.47 -2.60
N ASP A 22 -4.15 -4.79 -2.40
CA ASP A 22 -4.59 -5.44 -1.17
C ASP A 22 -3.36 -5.89 -0.39
N LEU A 23 -3.17 -5.26 0.77
CA LEU A 23 -2.17 -5.61 1.76
C LEU A 23 -2.80 -6.04 3.09
N SER A 24 -4.06 -6.47 3.07
CA SER A 24 -4.78 -6.91 4.27
C SER A 24 -4.17 -8.16 4.90
N ASP A 25 -4.21 -8.28 6.23
CA ASP A 25 -3.73 -9.47 6.96
C ASP A 25 -2.26 -9.83 6.69
N ARG A 26 -1.36 -8.83 6.71
CA ARG A 26 0.08 -9.00 6.42
C ARG A 26 0.99 -8.69 7.60
N ASN A 27 0.43 -8.52 8.80
CA ASN A 27 1.18 -8.18 10.01
C ASN A 27 2.05 -6.92 9.87
N LEU A 28 1.69 -6.00 8.98
CA LEU A 28 2.43 -4.75 8.79
C LEU A 28 2.32 -3.90 10.06
N THR A 29 3.44 -3.42 10.56
CA THR A 29 3.47 -2.46 11.69
C THR A 29 3.54 -1.02 11.21
N GLU A 30 3.90 -0.81 9.94
CA GLU A 30 4.01 0.47 9.27
C GLU A 30 3.64 0.32 7.80
N ILE A 31 3.30 1.44 7.16
CA ILE A 31 3.04 1.48 5.72
C ILE A 31 4.39 1.56 4.99
N PRO A 32 4.70 0.63 4.07
CA PRO A 32 5.98 0.64 3.37
C PRO A 32 6.22 1.96 2.62
N PRO A 33 7.45 2.52 2.67
CA PRO A 33 7.77 3.82 2.08
C PRO A 33 7.67 3.85 0.54
N GLU A 34 7.53 2.70 -0.10
CA GLU A 34 7.30 2.54 -1.53
C GLU A 34 5.85 2.81 -1.94
N ILE A 35 4.88 2.64 -1.02
CA ILE A 35 3.45 2.82 -1.31
C ILE A 35 3.15 4.20 -1.93
N PRO A 36 3.67 5.34 -1.40
CA PRO A 36 3.48 6.67 -1.99
C PRO A 36 3.92 6.83 -3.46
N GLN A 37 4.66 5.88 -4.03
CA GLN A 37 5.06 5.89 -5.44
C GLN A 37 3.95 5.38 -6.37
N LEU A 38 2.94 4.69 -5.83
CA LEU A 38 1.82 4.12 -6.58
C LEU A 38 0.76 5.18 -6.92
N THR A 39 1.12 6.25 -7.63
CA THR A 39 0.23 7.40 -7.90
C THR A 39 -1.03 7.07 -8.71
N SER A 40 -1.10 5.86 -9.28
CA SER A 40 -2.25 5.34 -10.03
C SER A 40 -3.29 4.63 -9.16
N LEU A 41 -2.92 4.36 -7.89
CA LEU A 41 -3.72 3.57 -6.98
C LEU A 41 -4.99 4.33 -6.60
N GLN A 42 -6.13 3.66 -6.73
CA GLN A 42 -7.46 4.16 -6.38
C GLN A 42 -8.00 3.51 -5.11
N SER A 43 -7.56 2.29 -4.80
CA SER A 43 -7.93 1.56 -3.60
C SER A 43 -6.71 0.94 -2.95
N LEU A 44 -6.54 1.18 -1.65
CA LEU A 44 -5.52 0.54 -0.82
C LEU A 44 -6.22 -0.12 0.37
N ASP A 45 -6.02 -1.42 0.55
CA ASP A 45 -6.56 -2.17 1.70
C ASP A 45 -5.42 -2.54 2.66
N LEU A 46 -5.53 -2.07 3.90
CA LEU A 46 -4.60 -2.30 5.00
C LEU A 46 -5.28 -2.99 6.19
N ILE A 47 -6.50 -3.53 6.01
CA ILE A 47 -7.26 -4.20 7.07
C ILE A 47 -6.45 -5.33 7.71
N SER A 48 -6.68 -5.60 9.00
CA SER A 48 -6.01 -6.70 9.73
C SER A 48 -4.48 -6.59 9.76
N ASN A 49 -3.94 -5.37 9.70
CA ASN A 49 -2.54 -5.08 10.03
C ASN A 49 -2.40 -4.46 11.44
N GLN A 50 -1.17 -4.15 11.83
CA GLN A 50 -0.80 -3.56 13.12
C GLN A 50 -0.25 -2.13 12.93
N ILE A 51 -0.67 -1.46 11.85
CA ILE A 51 -0.27 -0.11 11.49
C ILE A 51 -0.87 0.86 12.51
N ARG A 52 0.00 1.68 13.12
CA ARG A 52 -0.40 2.66 14.15
C ARG A 52 -0.59 4.07 13.62
N GLU A 53 0.02 4.36 12.48
CA GLU A 53 0.05 5.68 11.89
C GLU A 53 -0.07 5.62 10.38
N ILE A 54 -0.73 6.64 9.82
CA ILE A 54 -0.84 6.87 8.39
C ILE A 54 0.18 7.96 8.06
N PRO A 55 1.29 7.67 7.34
CA PRO A 55 2.31 8.66 7.08
C PRO A 55 1.80 9.75 6.13
N GLU A 56 2.23 11.00 6.34
CA GLU A 56 1.89 12.13 5.46
C GLU A 56 2.26 11.87 3.99
N ALA A 57 3.27 11.02 3.76
CA ALA A 57 3.68 10.63 2.42
C ALA A 57 2.55 9.98 1.60
N LEU A 58 1.51 9.40 2.23
CA LEU A 58 0.32 8.90 1.53
C LEU A 58 -0.45 9.98 0.78
N ALA A 59 -0.28 11.27 1.14
CA ALA A 59 -0.85 12.39 0.38
C ALA A 59 -0.35 12.45 -1.08
N ARG A 60 0.73 11.74 -1.42
CA ARG A 60 1.22 11.58 -2.80
C ARG A 60 0.35 10.66 -3.65
N LEU A 61 -0.53 9.87 -3.05
CA LEU A 61 -1.49 9.02 -3.76
C LEU A 61 -2.67 9.85 -4.27
N THR A 62 -2.41 10.73 -5.23
CA THR A 62 -3.39 11.71 -5.74
C THR A 62 -4.61 11.08 -6.40
N SER A 63 -4.53 9.80 -6.77
CA SER A 63 -5.65 9.04 -7.37
C SER A 63 -6.42 8.20 -6.35
N LEU A 64 -6.00 8.17 -5.07
CA LEU A 64 -6.60 7.31 -4.05
C LEU A 64 -7.99 7.80 -3.70
N LEU A 65 -8.97 6.92 -3.86
CA LEU A 65 -10.38 7.19 -3.57
C LEU A 65 -10.80 6.49 -2.27
N VAL A 66 -10.22 5.32 -2.01
CA VAL A 66 -10.61 4.48 -0.88
C VAL A 66 -9.38 3.91 -0.17
N LEU A 67 -9.38 4.04 1.15
CA LEU A 67 -8.42 3.46 2.08
C LEU A 67 -9.21 2.63 3.08
N PHE A 68 -8.94 1.33 3.13
CA PHE A 68 -9.58 0.37 4.04
C PHE A 68 -8.62 -0.06 5.14
#